data_AF-A0A519NY50-F1
#
_entry.id   AF-A0A519NY50-F1
#
_cell.length_a   1.000
_cell.length_b   1.000
_cell.length_c   1.000
_cell.angle_alpha   90.00
_cell.angle_beta   90.00
_cell.angle_gamma   90.00
#
_symmetry.space_group_name_H-M   'P 1'
#
loop_
_entity.id
_entity.type
_entity.pdbx_description
1 polymer ?
#
loop_
_entity_poly.entity_id
_entity_poly.type
_entity_poly.pdbx_seq_one_letter_code
_entity_poly.pdbx_strand_id
1 'polypeptide(L)'
;METAPTDLDQDACYRAVATRDARFDGRFFGCVKTTGIYCRPVCPARTPRRQNMIFVISAAAAENAGFRACLRCRPETAPDMGAWRGTSNTVSRGLALIEAGALDGGDVDGLAERLG
;
A
#
# COMPACT_ATOMS: atom_id res chain seq x y z
N MET A 1 -4.66 5.21 30.79
CA MET A 1 -4.97 4.54 29.51
C MET A 1 -4.45 5.46 28.40
N GLU A 2 -3.14 5.71 28.26
CA GLU A 2 -1.99 4.81 28.07
C GLU A 2 -2.18 3.85 26.89
N THR A 3 -1.78 4.29 25.69
CA THR A 3 -1.60 3.40 24.53
C THR A 3 -0.36 3.83 23.73
N ALA A 4 0.67 3.00 23.89
CA ALA A 4 1.82 2.72 23.00
C ALA A 4 2.88 3.83 22.78
N PRO A 5 4.09 3.69 23.38
CA PRO A 5 5.28 4.39 22.92
C PRO A 5 5.85 3.67 21.69
N THR A 6 5.91 4.34 20.54
CA THR A 6 6.65 3.87 19.36
C THR A 6 7.22 5.10 18.66
N ASP A 7 8.47 5.41 19.01
CA ASP A 7 9.22 6.61 18.60
C ASP A 7 9.55 6.59 17.10
N LEU A 8 8.52 6.67 16.26
CA LEU A 8 8.68 7.06 14.87
C LEU A 8 8.98 8.54 14.87
N ASP A 9 10.20 8.92 14.46
CA ASP A 9 10.51 10.29 14.12
C ASP A 9 9.53 10.75 13.03
N GLN A 10 8.56 11.54 13.45
CA GLN A 10 7.45 11.98 12.63
C GLN A 10 7.94 12.87 11.48
N ASP A 11 9.07 13.57 11.66
CA ASP A 11 9.69 14.41 10.65
C ASP A 11 10.53 13.61 9.66
N ALA A 12 11.19 12.54 10.09
CA ALA A 12 11.79 11.56 9.20
C ALA A 12 10.72 10.82 8.37
N CYS A 13 9.61 10.41 9.00
CA CYS A 13 8.48 9.77 8.32
C CYS A 13 7.86 10.71 7.29
N TYR A 14 7.66 11.98 7.64
CA TYR A 14 7.16 12.98 6.70
C TYR A 14 8.10 13.18 5.51
N ARG A 15 9.41 13.25 5.75
CA ARG A 15 10.41 13.31 4.67
C ARG A 15 10.31 12.10 3.75
N ALA A 16 10.21 10.89 4.29
CA ALA A 16 10.05 9.67 3.51
C ALA A 16 8.76 9.64 2.68
N VAL A 17 7.63 10.17 3.20
CA VAL A 17 6.40 10.32 2.39
C VAL A 17 6.53 11.41 1.33
N ALA A 18 7.21 12.52 1.65
CA ALA A 18 7.45 13.61 0.71
C ALA A 18 8.35 13.17 -0.46
N THR A 19 9.36 12.33 -0.19
CA THR A 19 10.24 11.75 -1.22
C THR A 19 9.68 10.48 -1.86
N ARG A 20 8.59 9.92 -1.32
CA ARG A 20 7.96 8.65 -1.75
C ARG A 20 8.94 7.48 -1.75
N ASP A 21 9.77 7.40 -0.71
CA ASP A 21 10.81 6.37 -0.63
C ASP A 21 10.19 4.99 -0.36
N ALA A 22 10.32 4.09 -1.35
CA ALA A 22 9.81 2.73 -1.30
C ALA A 22 10.49 1.84 -0.25
N ARG A 23 11.66 2.23 0.27
CA ARG A 23 12.35 1.48 1.34
C ARG A 23 11.59 1.49 2.65
N PHE A 24 10.73 2.49 2.83
CA PHE A 24 9.88 2.64 4.01
C PHE A 24 8.49 2.06 3.83
N ASP A 25 8.20 1.50 2.65
CA ASP A 25 6.92 0.89 2.36
C ASP A 25 6.62 -0.26 3.32
N GLY A 26 5.45 -0.21 3.97
CA GLY A 26 5.04 -1.17 5.00
C GLY A 26 5.71 -1.00 6.38
N ARG A 27 6.70 -0.11 6.54
CA ARG A 27 7.33 0.17 7.84
C ARG A 27 6.51 1.11 8.73
N PHE A 28 5.76 2.02 8.10
CA PHE A 28 4.86 2.93 8.77
C PHE A 28 3.74 3.37 7.81
N PHE A 29 2.68 3.94 8.38
CA PHE A 29 1.51 4.45 7.68
C PHE A 29 1.26 5.90 8.09
N GLY A 30 1.00 6.76 7.10
CA GLY A 30 0.67 8.17 7.31
C GLY A 30 -0.83 8.38 7.37
N CYS A 31 -1.33 8.83 8.52
CA CYS A 31 -2.72 9.16 8.79
C CYS A 31 -2.96 10.66 8.60
N VAL A 32 -3.92 11.02 7.76
CA VAL A 32 -4.24 12.40 7.41
C VAL A 32 -5.45 12.86 8.23
N LYS A 33 -5.23 13.73 9.21
CA LYS A 33 -6.26 14.22 10.15
C LYS A 33 -7.45 14.86 9.45
N THR A 34 -7.19 15.60 8.37
CA THR A 34 -8.23 16.37 7.66
C THR A 34 -9.18 15.51 6.84
N THR A 35 -8.72 14.36 6.32
CA THR A 35 -9.54 13.47 5.48
C THR A 35 -9.96 12.20 6.20
N GLY A 36 -9.37 11.92 7.36
CA GLY A 36 -9.56 10.66 8.09
C GLY A 36 -9.02 9.46 7.33
N ILE A 37 -8.05 9.63 6.43
CA ILE A 37 -7.50 8.56 5.60
C ILE A 37 -6.08 8.22 6.03
N TYR A 38 -5.74 6.92 6.09
CA TYR A 38 -4.35 6.48 6.22
C TYR A 38 -3.79 5.91 4.91
N CYS A 39 -2.51 6.18 4.65
CA CYS A 39 -1.82 5.91 3.39
C CYS A 39 -0.44 5.28 3.63
N ARG A 40 0.05 4.51 2.65
CA ARG A 40 1.46 4.10 2.56
C ARG A 40 2.39 5.28 2.18
N PRO A 41 3.68 5.25 2.54
CA PRO A 41 4.63 6.32 2.21
C PRO A 41 4.85 6.53 0.71
N VAL A 42 4.63 5.50 -0.10
CA VAL A 42 4.73 5.57 -1.58
C VAL A 42 3.46 6.07 -2.27
N CYS A 43 2.47 6.58 -1.52
CA CYS A 43 1.21 7.00 -2.12
C CYS A 43 1.44 8.12 -3.16
N PRO A 44 0.92 7.97 -4.39
CA PRO A 44 1.03 9.00 -5.42
C PRO A 44 0.11 10.21 -5.18
N ALA A 45 -0.76 10.15 -4.17
CA ALA A 45 -1.57 11.29 -3.76
C ALA A 45 -0.69 12.49 -3.38
N ARG A 46 -1.27 13.70 -3.46
CA ARG A 46 -0.59 14.92 -3.02
C ARG A 46 -0.32 14.82 -1.52
N THR A 47 0.95 14.95 -1.13
CA THR A 47 1.35 14.93 0.29
C THR A 47 0.69 16.10 1.03
N PRO A 48 -0.12 15.83 2.06
CA PRO A 48 -0.73 16.87 2.89
C PRO A 48 0.33 17.66 3.67
N ARG A 49 -0.07 18.78 4.27
CA ARG A 49 0.80 19.53 5.18
C ARG A 49 1.17 18.66 6.39
N ARG A 50 2.43 18.74 6.82
CA ARG A 50 2.99 18.05 8.00
C ARG A 50 2.10 18.11 9.24
N GLN A 51 1.51 19.27 9.52
CA GLN A 51 0.64 19.53 10.68
C GLN A 51 -0.62 18.65 10.70
N ASN A 52 -1.08 18.24 9.52
CA ASN A 52 -2.28 17.42 9.32
C ASN A 52 -1.96 15.93 9.21
N MET A 53 -0.73 15.53 9.50
CA MET A 53 -0.28 14.13 9.40
C MET A 53 0.18 13.58 10.75
N ILE A 54 -0.16 12.32 10.99
CA ILE A 54 0.35 11.49 12.09
C ILE A 54 0.88 10.21 11.46
N PHE A 55 1.99 9.68 11.95
CA PHE A 55 2.56 8.43 11.50
C PHE A 55 2.41 7.35 12.57
N VAL A 56 1.97 6.16 12.14
CA VAL A 56 1.78 4.97 12.98
C VAL A 56 2.52 3.79 12.36
N ILE A 57 2.91 2.81 13.17
CA ILE A 57 3.68 1.64 12.68
C ILE A 57 2.82 0.67 11.87
N SER A 58 1.54 0.48 12.23
CA SER A 58 0.69 -0.53 11.61
C SER A 58 -0.62 0.05 11.08
N ALA A 59 -1.16 -0.59 10.03
CA ALA A 59 -2.49 -0.29 9.51
C ALA A 59 -3.57 -0.51 10.59
N ALA A 60 -3.44 -1.57 11.39
CA ALA A 60 -4.34 -1.83 12.51
C ALA A 60 -4.36 -0.68 13.54
N ALA A 61 -3.22 -0.04 13.82
CA ALA A 61 -3.19 1.13 14.69
C ALA A 61 -3.92 2.34 14.08
N ALA A 62 -3.82 2.53 12.75
CA ALA A 62 -4.55 3.57 12.05
C ALA A 62 -6.07 3.33 12.09
N GLU A 63 -6.50 2.09 11.87
CA GLU A 63 -7.92 1.71 11.91
C GLU A 63 -8.52 1.83 13.30
N ASN A 64 -7.78 1.38 14.34
CA ASN A 64 -8.18 1.57 15.73
C ASN A 64 -8.28 3.06 16.12
N ALA A 65 -7.48 3.92 15.48
CA ALA A 65 -7.56 5.37 15.64
C ALA A 65 -8.67 6.03 14.80
N GLY A 66 -9.48 5.25 14.08
CA GLY A 66 -10.64 5.71 13.31
C GLY A 66 -10.31 6.21 11.90
N PHE A 67 -9.13 5.92 11.37
CA PHE A 67 -8.77 6.27 9.99
C PHE A 67 -9.19 5.17 9.01
N ARG A 68 -9.71 5.56 7.85
CA ARG A 68 -10.06 4.65 6.75
C ARG A 68 -8.88 4.43 5.80
N ALA A 69 -8.81 3.25 5.18
CA ALA A 69 -7.78 2.94 4.21
C ALA A 69 -7.88 3.83 2.95
N CYS A 70 -6.73 4.23 2.42
CA CYS A 70 -6.69 4.99 1.18
C CYS A 70 -7.07 4.13 -0.03
N LEU A 71 -8.08 4.55 -0.78
CA LEU A 71 -8.52 3.86 -1.99
C LEU A 71 -7.52 3.94 -3.15
N ARG A 72 -6.55 4.87 -3.08
CA ARG A 72 -5.46 4.95 -4.05
C ARG A 72 -4.38 3.94 -3.71
N CYS A 73 -3.64 4.12 -2.63
CA CYS A 73 -2.52 3.23 -2.34
C CYS A 73 -2.94 1.87 -1.76
N ARG A 74 -4.24 1.66 -1.48
CA ARG A 74 -4.85 0.39 -1.01
C ARG A 74 -3.92 -0.33 -0.04
N PRO A 75 -3.61 0.29 1.12
CA PRO A 75 -2.68 -0.28 2.08
C PRO A 75 -3.09 -1.68 2.54
N GLU A 76 -4.39 -2.00 2.46
CA GLU A 76 -4.98 -3.31 2.72
C GLU A 76 -4.59 -4.42 1.73
N THR A 77 -4.16 -4.08 0.50
CA THR A 77 -3.89 -5.06 -0.59
C THR A 77 -2.46 -4.97 -1.13
N ALA A 78 -1.66 -4.05 -0.60
CA ALA A 78 -0.29 -3.81 -1.06
C ALA A 78 0.72 -4.54 -0.15
N PRO A 79 1.91 -4.94 -0.65
CA PRO A 79 2.59 -4.50 -1.88
C PRO A 79 2.24 -5.27 -3.16
N ASP A 80 1.63 -6.44 -3.06
CA ASP A 80 1.46 -7.37 -4.19
C ASP A 80 0.34 -6.93 -5.16
N MET A 81 -0.78 -6.42 -4.65
CA MET A 81 -2.00 -6.19 -5.44
C MET A 81 -2.47 -4.72 -5.33
N GLY A 82 -1.53 -3.77 -5.30
CA GLY A 82 -1.88 -2.35 -5.32
C GLY A 82 -2.55 -1.98 -6.64
N ALA A 83 -3.74 -1.38 -6.61
CA ALA A 83 -4.50 -0.97 -7.80
C ALA A 83 -3.71 -0.08 -8.80
N TRP A 84 -2.63 0.56 -8.34
CA TRP A 84 -1.70 1.33 -9.17
C TRP A 84 -0.78 0.49 -10.07
N ARG A 85 -0.61 -0.81 -9.83
CA ARG A 85 0.13 -1.68 -10.76
C ARG A 85 -0.66 -1.96 -12.04
N GLY A 86 -1.97 -1.71 -12.07
CA GLY A 86 -2.80 -1.86 -13.28
C GLY A 86 -2.54 -3.19 -14.01
N THR A 87 -2.29 -3.11 -15.32
CA THR A 87 -1.97 -4.27 -16.18
C THR A 87 -0.72 -5.04 -15.74
N SER A 88 0.24 -4.40 -15.07
CA SER A 88 1.43 -5.12 -14.57
C SER A 88 1.09 -6.18 -13.54
N ASN A 89 -0.02 -6.03 -12.80
CA ASN A 89 -0.47 -7.08 -11.89
C ASN A 89 -0.97 -8.32 -12.65
N THR A 90 -1.70 -8.10 -13.75
CA THR A 90 -2.13 -9.18 -14.66
C THR A 90 -0.93 -9.87 -15.28
N VAL A 91 0.09 -9.12 -15.71
CA VAL A 91 1.34 -9.68 -16.27
C VAL A 91 2.09 -10.51 -15.22
N SER A 92 2.29 -10.00 -14.01
CA SER A 92 2.97 -10.75 -12.93
C SER A 92 2.22 -12.03 -12.55
N ARG A 93 0.89 -11.98 -12.47
CA ARG A 93 0.06 -13.19 -12.27
C ARG A 93 0.17 -14.17 -13.43
N GLY A 94 0.21 -13.67 -14.67
CA GLY A 94 0.37 -14.49 -15.87
C GLY A 94 1.70 -15.22 -15.88
N LEU A 95 2.80 -14.52 -15.57
CA LEU A 95 4.13 -15.13 -15.46
C LEU A 95 4.17 -16.24 -14.39
N ALA A 96 3.59 -16.00 -13.21
CA ALA A 96 3.52 -17.01 -12.16
C ALA A 96 2.70 -18.25 -12.56
N LEU A 97 1.61 -18.06 -13.34
CA LEU A 97 0.81 -19.17 -13.85
C LEU A 97 1.56 -19.98 -14.92
N ILE A 98 2.30 -19.30 -15.81
CA ILE A 98 3.13 -19.96 -16.82
C ILE A 98 4.23 -20.79 -16.14
N GLU A 99 4.91 -20.23 -15.15
CA GLU A 99 5.93 -20.94 -14.36
C GLU A 99 5.34 -22.13 -13.59
N ALA A 100 4.08 -22.04 -13.16
CA ALA A 100 3.33 -23.14 -12.55
C ALA A 100 2.79 -24.18 -13.56
N GLY A 101 3.16 -24.07 -14.85
CA GLY A 101 2.82 -25.05 -15.89
C GLY A 101 1.45 -24.87 -16.52
N ALA A 102 0.83 -23.69 -16.42
CA ALA A 102 -0.49 -23.44 -17.01
C ALA A 102 -0.52 -23.66 -18.54
N LEU A 103 0.63 -23.55 -19.23
CA LEU A 103 0.77 -23.78 -20.67
C LEU A 103 1.38 -25.15 -21.02
N ASP A 104 1.72 -25.99 -20.03
CA ASP A 104 2.31 -27.30 -20.28
C ASP A 104 1.27 -28.32 -20.78
N GLY A 105 -0.01 -28.11 -20.42
CA GLY A 105 -1.15 -28.90 -20.89
C GLY A 105 -2.41 -28.08 -21.18
N GLY A 106 -2.32 -26.75 -21.11
CA GLY A 106 -3.40 -25.82 -21.43
C GLY A 106 -3.09 -24.98 -22.67
N ASP A 107 -3.95 -24.00 -22.94
CA ASP A 107 -3.78 -23.04 -24.04
C ASP A 107 -3.80 -21.58 -23.54
N VAL A 108 -3.52 -20.67 -24.46
CA VAL A 108 -3.44 -19.23 -24.17
C VAL A 108 -4.82 -18.67 -23.80
N ASP A 109 -5.89 -19.20 -24.39
CA ASP A 109 -7.26 -18.74 -24.14
C ASP A 109 -7.71 -19.09 -22.70
N GLY A 110 -7.45 -20.30 -22.24
CA GLY A 110 -7.72 -20.72 -20.86
C GLY A 110 -6.85 -19.99 -19.83
N LEU A 111 -5.63 -19.60 -20.20
CA LEU A 111 -4.81 -18.72 -19.36
C LEU A 111 -5.42 -17.31 -19.28
N ALA A 112 -5.92 -16.76 -20.39
CA ALA A 112 -6.55 -15.45 -20.43
C ALA A 112 -7.81 -15.38 -19.56
N GLU A 113 -8.70 -16.37 -19.63
CA GLU A 113 -9.88 -16.44 -18.77
C GLU A 113 -9.53 -16.47 -17.27
N ARG A 114 -8.44 -17.13 -16.88
CA ARG A 114 -7.99 -17.18 -15.47
C ARG A 114 -7.41 -15.86 -14.97
N LEU A 115 -6.92 -15.02 -15.87
CA LEU A 115 -6.33 -13.74 -15.54
C LEU A 115 -7.37 -12.62 -15.40
N GLY A 116 -8.50 -12.75 -16.12
CA GLY A 116 -9.63 -11.81 -16.09
C GLY A 116 -9.53 -10.71 -17.14
#